data_AF-A0A8J2VQX1-F1
#
_entry.id   AF-A0A8J2VQX1-F1
#
_cell.length_a   1.000
_cell.length_b   1.000
_cell.length_c   1.000
_cell.angle_alpha   90.00
_cell.angle_beta   90.00
_cell.angle_gamma   90.00
#
_symmetry.space_group_name_H-M   'P 1'
#
loop_
_entity.id
_entity.type
_entity.pdbx_description
1 polymer ?
#
loop_
_entity_poly.entity_id
_entity_poly.type
_entity_poly.pdbx_seq_one_letter_code
_entity_poly.pdbx_strand_id
1 'polypeptide(L)'
;MARVSCLFLCCLLGLLVLAVPAFSYPSINNYYREQSYEPEEIVDMLNRLNSLLQMERKMENEKRALDLGLSRGYSGAIQAKHLMGLAAANYAGGPGRRRRDTH
;
A
#
# COMPACT_ATOMS: atom_id res chain seq x y z
N MET A 1 -38.07 -35.38 -26.83
CA MET A 1 -38.39 -34.40 -25.76
C MET A 1 -37.13 -33.89 -25.03
N ALA A 2 -36.16 -34.75 -24.67
CA ALA A 2 -34.93 -34.33 -23.98
C ALA A 2 -34.05 -33.30 -24.74
N ARG A 3 -33.98 -33.39 -26.09
CA ARG A 3 -33.19 -32.45 -26.91
C ARG A 3 -33.74 -31.03 -26.90
N VAL A 4 -35.07 -30.89 -26.92
CA VAL A 4 -35.75 -29.58 -26.88
C VAL A 4 -35.61 -28.95 -25.49
N SER A 5 -35.75 -29.76 -24.44
CA SER A 5 -35.50 -29.32 -23.05
C SER A 5 -34.07 -28.81 -22.85
N CYS A 6 -33.07 -29.51 -23.41
CA CYS A 6 -31.67 -29.09 -23.34
C CYS A 6 -31.43 -27.75 -24.05
N LEU A 7 -32.04 -27.52 -25.22
CA LEU A 7 -31.94 -26.24 -25.93
C LEU A 7 -32.53 -25.08 -25.11
N PHE A 8 -33.70 -25.27 -24.49
CA PHE A 8 -34.29 -24.26 -23.62
C PHE A 8 -33.42 -23.95 -22.39
N LEU A 9 -32.83 -24.98 -21.79
CA LEU A 9 -31.94 -24.83 -20.63
C LEU A 9 -30.66 -24.07 -21.00
N CYS A 10 -30.06 -24.38 -22.17
CA CYS A 10 -28.93 -23.64 -22.70
C CYS A 10 -29.28 -22.18 -23.03
N CYS A 11 -30.45 -21.91 -23.58
CA CYS A 11 -30.91 -20.54 -23.84
C CYS A 11 -31.12 -19.75 -22.55
N LEU A 12 -31.71 -20.36 -21.52
CA LEU A 12 -31.88 -19.72 -20.21
C LEU A 12 -30.53 -19.40 -19.55
N LEU A 13 -29.59 -20.35 -19.59
CA LEU A 13 -28.24 -20.13 -19.07
C LEU A 13 -27.49 -19.04 -19.85
N GLY A 14 -27.61 -19.03 -21.18
CA GLY A 14 -27.02 -17.98 -22.02
C GLY A 14 -27.58 -16.59 -21.71
N LEU A 15 -28.89 -16.46 -21.54
CA LEU A 15 -29.54 -15.20 -21.16
C LEU A 15 -29.11 -14.73 -19.76
N LEU A 16 -28.94 -15.66 -18.82
CA LEU A 16 -28.50 -15.34 -17.46
C LEU A 16 -27.06 -14.82 -17.47
N VAL A 17 -26.15 -15.45 -18.23
CA VAL A 17 -24.76 -14.98 -18.39
C VAL A 17 -24.70 -13.58 -19.00
N LEU A 18 -25.60 -13.25 -19.92
CA LEU A 18 -25.72 -11.90 -20.50
C LEU A 18 -26.34 -10.87 -19.55
N ALA A 19 -27.20 -11.27 -18.62
CA ALA A 19 -27.84 -10.37 -17.67
C ALA A 19 -26.97 -10.05 -16.43
N VAL A 20 -26.13 -10.99 -15.98
CA VAL A 20 -25.21 -10.81 -14.85
C VAL A 20 -24.32 -9.55 -14.93
N PRO A 21 -23.69 -9.20 -16.07
CA PRO A 21 -22.90 -7.98 -16.15
C PRO A 21 -23.75 -6.72 -15.91
N ALA A 22 -25.02 -6.68 -16.34
CA ALA A 22 -25.88 -5.51 -16.17
C ALA A 22 -26.19 -5.18 -14.70
N PHE A 23 -26.24 -6.19 -13.82
CA PHE A 23 -26.42 -5.99 -12.36
C PHE A 23 -25.10 -5.74 -11.62
N SER A 24 -23.97 -6.15 -12.22
CA SER A 24 -22.64 -5.98 -11.63
C SER A 24 -22.04 -4.60 -11.91
N TYR A 25 -22.58 -3.86 -12.89
CA TYR A 25 -22.16 -2.49 -13.13
C TYR A 25 -22.84 -1.54 -12.13
N PRO A 26 -22.07 -0.74 -11.37
CA PRO A 26 -22.64 0.27 -10.52
C PRO A 26 -23.44 1.26 -11.38
N SER A 27 -24.71 1.47 -11.04
CA SER A 27 -25.56 2.44 -11.72
C SER A 27 -24.91 3.81 -11.70
N ILE A 28 -24.68 4.40 -12.90
CA ILE A 28 -24.14 5.76 -13.07
C ILE A 28 -24.98 6.79 -12.30
N ASN A 29 -26.25 6.52 -12.09
CA ASN A 29 -27.15 7.40 -11.35
C ASN A 29 -26.77 7.57 -9.87
N ASN A 30 -26.01 6.63 -9.29
CA ASN A 30 -25.50 6.77 -7.92
C ASN A 30 -24.25 7.65 -7.82
N TYR A 31 -23.56 7.95 -8.93
CA TYR A 31 -22.37 8.81 -8.92
C TYR A 31 -22.71 10.29 -8.71
N TYR A 32 -23.87 10.73 -9.21
CA TYR A 32 -24.38 12.09 -9.03
C TYR A 32 -25.40 12.20 -7.89
N ARG A 33 -25.56 11.14 -7.09
CA ARG A 33 -26.35 11.25 -5.88
C ARG A 33 -25.52 12.08 -4.91
N GLU A 34 -25.96 13.31 -4.70
CA GLU A 34 -25.39 14.28 -3.77
C GLU A 34 -25.30 13.67 -2.36
N GLN A 35 -24.24 12.91 -2.09
CA GLN A 35 -23.84 12.52 -0.75
C GLN A 35 -23.17 13.75 -0.17
N SER A 36 -23.91 14.44 0.71
CA SER A 36 -23.36 15.52 1.54
C SER A 36 -22.33 14.88 2.47
N TYR A 37 -21.09 14.77 2.02
CA TYR A 37 -19.99 14.34 2.86
C TYR A 37 -19.74 15.42 3.91
N GLU A 38 -19.83 15.04 5.17
CA GLU A 38 -19.40 15.93 6.25
C GLU A 38 -17.89 16.13 6.14
N PRO A 39 -17.38 17.35 6.36
CA PRO A 39 -15.96 17.66 6.19
C PRO A 39 -15.05 16.79 7.07
N GLU A 40 -15.56 16.32 8.21
CA GLU A 40 -14.84 15.43 9.14
C GLU A 40 -14.56 14.05 8.52
N GLU A 41 -15.50 13.50 7.76
CA GLU A 41 -15.34 12.19 7.11
C GLU A 41 -14.27 12.24 6.02
N ILE A 42 -14.21 13.35 5.28
CA ILE A 42 -13.17 13.60 4.27
C ILE A 42 -11.80 13.65 4.94
N VAL A 43 -11.68 14.36 6.06
CA VAL A 43 -10.42 14.46 6.82
C VAL A 43 -9.97 13.10 7.33
N ASP A 44 -10.88 12.27 7.84
CA ASP A 44 -10.57 10.91 8.29
C ASP A 44 -10.12 10.00 7.14
N MET A 45 -10.77 10.10 5.97
CA MET A 45 -10.33 9.39 4.77
C MET A 45 -8.93 9.81 4.33
N LEU A 46 -8.63 11.11 4.35
CA LEU A 46 -7.31 11.64 4.01
C LEU A 46 -6.24 11.18 5.01
N ASN A 47 -6.56 11.16 6.30
CA ASN A 47 -5.67 10.66 7.35
C ASN A 47 -5.37 9.16 7.17
N ARG A 48 -6.39 8.38 6.81
CA ARG A 48 -6.24 6.95 6.50
C ARG A 48 -5.39 6.72 5.25
N LEU A 49 -5.53 7.54 4.22
CA LEU A 49 -4.65 7.45 3.03
C LEU A 49 -3.20 7.78 3.37
N ASN A 50 -2.96 8.82 4.17
CA ASN A 50 -1.62 9.19 4.60
C ASN A 50 -0.95 8.06 5.42
N SER A 51 -1.69 7.37 6.30
CA SER A 51 -1.14 6.26 7.08
C SER A 51 -0.72 5.08 6.19
N LEU A 52 -1.50 4.75 5.17
CA LEU A 52 -1.17 3.70 4.19
C LEU A 52 0.10 4.05 3.39
N LEU A 53 0.22 5.29 2.90
CA LEU A 53 1.41 5.74 2.18
C LEU A 53 2.67 5.74 3.07
N GLN A 54 2.52 6.03 4.36
CA GLN A 54 3.63 5.91 5.31
C GLN A 54 4.03 4.46 5.55
N MET A 55 3.08 3.52 5.62
CA MET A 55 3.38 2.09 5.74
C MET A 55 4.14 1.58 4.51
N GLU A 56 3.71 1.96 3.31
CA GLU A 56 4.37 1.58 2.06
C GLU A 56 5.84 2.05 2.02
N ARG A 57 6.10 3.31 2.36
CA ARG A 57 7.46 3.86 2.44
C ARG A 57 8.34 3.14 3.48
N LYS A 58 7.76 2.70 4.60
CA LYS A 58 8.50 1.90 5.59
C LYS A 58 8.89 0.53 5.01
N MET A 59 7.98 -0.14 4.31
CA MET A 59 8.26 -1.42 3.65
C MET A 59 9.28 -1.30 2.50
N GLU A 60 9.27 -0.20 1.75
CA GLU A 60 10.29 0.06 0.72
C GLU A 60 11.68 0.20 1.34
N ASN A 61 11.79 0.89 2.47
CA ASN A 61 13.06 1.05 3.19
C ASN A 61 13.55 -0.26 3.82
N GLU A 62 12.65 -1.15 4.26
CA GLU A 62 13.03 -2.50 4.70
C GLU A 62 13.65 -3.34 3.57
N LYS A 63 13.20 -3.17 2.33
CA LYS A 63 13.79 -3.88 1.17
C LYS A 63 15.15 -3.31 0.74
N ARG A 64 15.46 -2.05 1.10
CA ARG A 64 16.79 -1.42 0.90
C ARG A 64 17.73 -1.59 2.08
N ALA A 65 17.21 -1.91 3.27
CA ALA A 65 18.01 -2.37 4.39
C ALA A 65 18.33 -3.85 4.16
N LEU A 66 19.46 -4.12 3.50
CA LEU A 66 20.08 -5.44 3.49
C LEU A 66 20.36 -5.85 4.94
N ASP A 67 19.41 -6.50 5.61
CA ASP A 67 19.63 -7.07 6.94
C ASP A 67 20.53 -8.28 6.78
N LEU A 68 21.85 -8.06 6.84
CA LEU A 68 22.88 -9.09 6.82
C LEU A 68 22.85 -10.01 8.07
N GLY A 69 21.72 -10.08 8.78
CA GLY A 69 21.60 -10.80 10.04
C GLY A 69 22.43 -10.19 11.17
N LEU A 70 22.98 -8.99 11.00
CA LEU A 70 23.79 -8.28 12.00
C LEU A 70 22.98 -7.85 13.23
N SER A 71 21.65 -7.93 13.19
CA SER A 71 20.75 -7.63 14.30
C SER A 71 20.39 -8.87 15.14
N ARG A 72 20.65 -10.08 14.63
CA ARG A 72 20.22 -11.33 15.27
C ARG A 72 21.27 -11.79 16.28
N GLY A 73 20.89 -11.88 17.56
CA GLY A 73 21.75 -12.38 18.64
C GLY A 73 22.65 -11.34 19.31
N TYR A 74 22.56 -10.06 18.93
CA TYR A 74 23.35 -9.00 19.55
C TYR A 74 22.66 -8.39 20.77
N SER A 75 23.40 -8.31 21.88
CA SER A 75 22.97 -7.60 23.09
C SER A 75 22.60 -6.15 22.78
N GLY A 76 21.59 -5.60 23.48
CA GLY A 76 21.10 -4.23 23.26
C GLY A 76 22.20 -3.17 23.38
N ALA A 77 23.24 -3.42 24.20
CA ALA A 77 24.40 -2.54 24.31
C ALA A 77 25.25 -2.50 23.01
N ILE A 78 25.33 -3.62 22.28
CA ILE A 78 26.05 -3.69 21.01
C ILE A 78 25.23 -3.03 19.90
N GLN A 79 23.92 -3.26 19.87
CA GLN A 79 23.03 -2.59 18.92
C GLN A 79 23.04 -1.07 19.13
N ALA A 80 23.03 -0.60 20.38
CA ALA A 80 23.14 0.82 20.71
C ALA A 80 24.47 1.43 20.23
N LYS A 81 25.60 0.75 20.44
CA LYS A 81 26.91 1.20 19.92
C LYS A 81 26.95 1.23 18.40
N HIS A 82 26.36 0.24 17.74
CA HIS A 82 26.28 0.19 16.29
C HIS A 82 25.45 1.36 15.74
N LEU A 83 24.28 1.62 16.33
CA LEU A 83 23.44 2.76 15.97
C LEU A 83 24.16 4.10 16.20
N MET A 84 24.88 4.24 17.31
CA MET A 84 25.70 5.41 17.60
C MET A 84 26.80 5.62 16.54
N GLY A 85 27.46 4.54 16.10
CA GLY A 85 28.46 4.59 15.03
C GLY A 85 27.87 5.02 13.68
N LEU A 86 26.71 4.48 13.33
CA LEU A 86 25.97 4.90 12.12
C LEU A 86 25.54 6.37 12.19
N ALA A 87 25.05 6.82 13.34
CA ALA A 87 24.69 8.22 13.56
C ALA A 87 25.92 9.15 13.41
N ALA A 88 27.06 8.75 13.96
CA ALA A 88 28.32 9.51 13.82
C ALA A 88 28.82 9.57 12.38
N ALA A 89 28.66 8.50 11.59
CA ALA A 89 29.01 8.49 10.17
C ALA A 89 28.08 9.37 9.32
N ASN A 90 26.78 9.39 9.65
CA ASN A 90 25.78 10.22 8.95
C ASN A 90 25.84 11.70 9.33
N TYR A 91 26.50 12.04 10.45
CA TYR A 91 26.69 13.41 10.90
C TYR A 91 27.38 14.26 9.82
N ALA A 92 26.95 15.52 9.68
CA ALA A 92 27.45 16.42 8.64
C ALA A 92 28.97 16.70 8.74
N GLY A 93 29.52 16.61 9.95
CA GLY A 93 30.96 16.64 10.22
C GLY A 93 31.56 15.28 10.58
N GLY A 94 30.90 14.19 10.18
CA GLY A 94 31.31 12.83 10.50
C GLY A 94 32.68 12.46 9.89
N PRO A 95 33.36 11.45 10.46
CA PRO A 95 34.66 11.00 9.98
C PRO A 95 34.59 10.56 8.50
N GLY A 96 35.56 10.98 7.69
CA GLY A 96 35.62 10.69 6.25
C GLY A 96 34.98 11.74 5.34
N ARG A 97 34.19 12.67 5.89
CA ARG A 97 33.65 13.81 5.13
C ARG A 97 34.71 14.90 5.05
N ARG A 98 35.38 15.02 3.89
CA ARG A 98 36.32 16.11 3.62
C ARG A 98 35.58 17.44 3.81
N ARG A 99 36.09 18.31 4.67
CA ARG A 99 35.66 19.70 4.67
C ARG A 99 35.98 20.21 3.27
N ARG A 100 34.99 20.80 2.59
CA ARG A 100 35.28 21.54 1.36
C ARG A 100 36.08 22.75 1.84
N ASP A 101 37.39 22.62 1.85
CA ASP A 101 38.28 23.74 2.06
C ASP A 101 38.04 24.66 0.87
N THR A 102 37.26 25.72 1.10
CA THR A 102 37.08 26.79 0.14
C THR A 102 38.34 27.65 0.23
N HIS A 103 39.27 27.41 -0.68
CA HIS A 103 40.38 28.31 -0.94
C HIS A 103 40.52 28.54 -2.44
#